data_AF-A0A7S2AEA3-F1
#
_entry.id   AF-A0A7S2AEA3-F1
#
_cell.length_a   1.000
_cell.length_b   1.000
_cell.length_c   1.000
_cell.angle_alpha   90.00
_cell.angle_beta   90.00
_cell.angle_gamma   90.00
#
_symmetry.space_group_name_H-M   'P 1'
#
loop_
_entity.id
_entity.type
_entity.pdbx_description
1 polymer ?
#
loop_
_entity_poly.entity_id
_entity_poly.type
_entity_poly.pdbx_seq_one_letter_code
_entity_poly.pdbx_strand_id
1 'polypeptide(L)'
;LRRRVQMMTAVPQTMEEAATEYKHFTDMQIAALSAEASELAGKENHKGRHDKGRAIAALRAQLRYIDACRVVKGLLPVHGFFVGAEGAGDAEESALDVEQAARLAAEAEQALKELEPAKEQAPHVHLPEQGLPPGIEDKLFEEWAARVVEMEERIAQPHEVSAGDVDQLQVVAQEVVDYKQRLHEACGYRNKDLKEDKRLHLLEDRLDALAATILPEFTSPRPAPEAEAAPAGGAVAASACELKKRAQQLAAKMVHAHEEVVGLSPSEAKEVEQLLLEVADLKADMTKEGLHEHEQYADRDERVLKRMVRVSEIRQKEHHDKKHDQHRHKAKHDEELRAELEQLEHGLGAHKQRLRDELGYSHKDLKHDPEVAELEERLSALHKFGGA
;
A
#
# COMPACT_ATOMS: atom_id res chain seq x y z
N LEU A 1 65.55 6.79 -9.35
CA LEU A 1 64.98 6.92 -7.99
C LEU A 1 63.59 7.55 -8.11
N ARG A 2 62.55 6.78 -8.46
CA ARG A 2 61.59 6.17 -7.52
C ARG A 2 61.23 7.12 -6.36
N ARG A 3 60.15 7.87 -6.53
CA ARG A 3 59.13 8.28 -5.53
C ARG A 3 58.26 9.38 -6.15
N ARG A 4 57.41 9.02 -7.12
CA ARG A 4 56.22 9.82 -7.39
C ARG A 4 55.10 9.14 -6.63
N VAL A 5 54.77 9.80 -5.52
CA VAL A 5 53.90 9.35 -4.46
C VAL A 5 52.51 9.09 -5.02
N GLN A 6 52.08 7.85 -4.80
CA GLN A 6 50.73 7.35 -4.93
C GLN A 6 49.90 8.04 -3.84
N MET A 7 49.30 9.20 -4.16
CA MET A 7 48.22 9.76 -3.35
C MET A 7 46.95 8.99 -3.69
N MET A 8 46.83 7.78 -3.10
CA MET A 8 45.53 7.15 -2.95
C MET A 8 44.76 7.99 -1.92
N THR A 9 43.69 8.58 -2.42
CA THR A 9 42.62 9.24 -1.68
C THR A 9 42.22 8.38 -0.48
N ALA A 10 42.57 8.84 0.73
CA ALA A 10 41.98 8.33 1.95
C ALA A 10 40.51 8.77 1.96
N VAL A 11 39.64 7.90 1.44
CA VAL A 11 38.18 7.98 1.64
C VAL A 11 37.96 7.97 3.16
N PRO A 12 37.11 8.86 3.72
CA PRO A 12 36.91 8.94 5.16
C PRO A 12 36.38 7.61 5.71
N GLN A 13 37.26 6.86 6.36
CA GLN A 13 37.00 5.51 6.89
C GLN A 13 35.84 5.46 7.90
N THR A 14 35.47 6.59 8.49
CA THR A 14 34.53 6.65 9.61
C THR A 14 33.06 6.37 9.25
N MET A 15 32.65 6.54 7.99
CA MET A 15 31.24 6.36 7.60
C MET A 15 30.89 4.94 7.19
N GLU A 16 31.78 4.30 6.43
CA GLU A 16 31.66 2.87 6.12
C GLU A 16 31.78 2.04 7.41
N GLU A 17 32.65 2.43 8.34
CA GLU A 17 32.74 1.83 9.68
C GLU A 17 31.43 2.00 10.46
N ALA A 18 30.86 3.22 10.53
CA ALA A 18 29.60 3.46 11.23
C ALA A 18 28.41 2.69 10.63
N ALA A 19 28.33 2.58 9.30
CA ALA A 19 27.33 1.76 8.63
C ALA A 19 27.53 0.26 8.92
N THR A 20 28.78 -0.19 8.93
CA THR A 20 29.13 -1.59 9.23
C THR A 20 28.76 -1.96 10.66
N GLU A 21 29.08 -1.11 11.64
CA GLU A 21 28.72 -1.32 13.04
C GLU A 21 27.20 -1.33 13.24
N TYR A 22 26.49 -0.37 12.64
CA TYR A 22 25.03 -0.31 12.75
C TYR A 22 24.35 -1.55 12.14
N LYS A 23 24.81 -1.97 10.95
CA LYS A 23 24.34 -3.19 10.31
C LYS A 23 24.60 -4.40 11.19
N HIS A 24 25.82 -4.55 11.70
CA HIS A 24 26.18 -5.67 12.58
C HIS A 24 25.33 -5.71 13.86
N PHE A 25 25.12 -4.56 14.50
CA PHE A 25 24.25 -4.44 15.67
C PHE A 25 22.80 -4.85 15.38
N THR A 26 22.25 -4.41 14.24
CA THR A 26 20.87 -4.76 13.85
C THR A 26 20.76 -6.23 13.44
N ASP A 27 21.77 -6.77 12.75
CA ASP A 27 21.87 -8.19 12.40
C ASP A 27 21.91 -9.07 13.65
N MET A 28 22.63 -8.65 14.71
CA MET A 28 22.64 -9.34 16.01
C MET A 28 21.25 -9.34 16.66
N GLN A 29 20.50 -8.24 16.61
CA GLN A 29 19.13 -8.19 17.13
C GLN A 29 18.17 -9.08 16.35
N ILE A 30 18.26 -9.07 15.01
CA ILE A 30 17.47 -9.96 14.15
C ILE A 30 17.79 -11.42 14.47
N ALA A 31 19.06 -11.77 14.63
CA ALA A 31 19.49 -13.12 14.98
C ALA A 31 18.96 -13.55 16.35
N ALA A 32 19.02 -12.68 17.37
CA ALA A 32 18.48 -12.94 18.70
C ALA A 32 16.96 -13.18 18.65
N LEU A 33 16.19 -12.31 17.99
CA LEU A 33 14.74 -12.47 17.84
C LEU A 33 14.37 -13.72 17.04
N SER A 34 15.17 -14.09 16.04
CA SER A 34 14.97 -15.31 15.26
C SER A 34 15.27 -16.57 16.07
N ALA A 35 16.25 -16.52 16.97
CA ALA A 35 16.55 -17.61 17.89
C ALA A 35 15.40 -17.79 18.91
N GLU A 36 14.95 -16.70 19.53
CA GLU A 36 13.79 -16.72 20.44
C GLU A 36 12.51 -17.22 19.76
N ALA A 37 12.26 -16.81 18.51
CA ALA A 37 11.13 -17.33 17.73
C ALA A 37 11.23 -18.84 17.47
N SER A 38 12.45 -19.37 17.35
CA SER A 38 12.69 -20.81 17.14
C SER A 38 12.52 -21.61 18.43
N GLU A 39 12.84 -21.01 19.59
CA GLU A 39 12.60 -21.60 20.92
C GLU A 39 11.11 -21.65 21.29
N LEU A 40 10.31 -20.73 20.76
CA LEU A 40 8.85 -20.68 20.91
C LEU A 40 8.12 -21.75 20.07
N ALA A 41 8.49 -23.02 20.22
CA ALA A 41 7.81 -24.15 19.60
C ALA A 41 6.45 -24.46 20.27
N GLY A 42 5.55 -25.13 19.53
CA GLY A 42 4.21 -25.55 20.01
C GLY A 42 3.05 -24.73 19.45
N LYS A 43 1.83 -25.33 19.45
CA LYS A 43 0.60 -24.68 18.96
C LYS A 43 0.21 -23.47 19.83
N GLU A 44 0.42 -23.57 21.13
CA GLU A 44 0.09 -22.52 22.11
C GLU A 44 0.94 -21.24 21.93
N ASN A 45 2.13 -21.35 21.33
CA ASN A 45 3.10 -20.24 21.17
C ASN A 45 3.04 -19.57 19.79
N HIS A 46 2.01 -19.84 18.98
CA HIS A 46 1.89 -19.27 17.64
C HIS A 46 1.91 -17.73 17.65
N LYS A 47 1.16 -17.11 18.57
CA LYS A 47 1.11 -15.64 18.68
C LYS A 47 2.50 -15.06 18.98
N GLY A 48 3.23 -15.66 19.92
CA GLY A 48 4.59 -15.23 20.27
C GLY A 48 5.57 -15.31 19.10
N ARG A 49 5.52 -16.39 18.31
CA ARG A 49 6.32 -16.50 17.07
C ARG A 49 5.96 -15.43 16.05
N HIS A 50 4.67 -15.16 15.88
CA HIS A 50 4.21 -14.14 14.94
C HIS A 50 4.62 -12.72 15.40
N ASP A 51 4.58 -12.44 16.70
CA ASP A 51 5.04 -11.17 17.27
C ASP A 51 6.55 -10.97 17.03
N LYS A 52 7.36 -12.01 17.22
CA LYS A 52 8.80 -11.97 16.92
C LYS A 52 9.08 -11.82 15.42
N GLY A 53 8.31 -12.49 14.57
CA GLY A 53 8.39 -12.34 13.11
C GLY A 53 8.09 -10.90 12.65
N ARG A 54 7.06 -10.26 13.24
CA ARG A 54 6.76 -8.83 13.00
C ARG A 54 7.90 -7.92 13.45
N ALA A 55 8.49 -8.18 14.62
CA ALA A 55 9.62 -7.40 15.13
C ALA A 55 10.85 -7.49 14.21
N ILE A 56 11.16 -8.69 13.69
CA ILE A 56 12.24 -8.89 12.70
C ILE A 56 11.95 -8.11 11.41
N ALA A 57 10.71 -8.17 10.91
CA ALA A 57 10.32 -7.43 9.71
C ALA A 57 10.47 -5.91 9.92
N ALA A 58 10.04 -5.39 11.08
CA ALA A 58 10.19 -3.98 11.42
C ALA A 58 11.67 -3.54 11.47
N LEU A 59 12.56 -4.34 12.07
CA LEU A 59 14.00 -4.05 12.07
C LEU A 59 14.59 -3.99 10.65
N ARG A 60 14.18 -4.92 9.77
CA ARG A 60 14.63 -4.94 8.37
C ARG A 60 14.08 -3.77 7.53
N ALA A 61 12.91 -3.26 7.88
CA ALA A 61 12.28 -2.13 7.21
C ALA A 61 12.83 -0.76 7.66
N GLN A 62 13.66 -0.71 8.71
CA GLN A 62 14.27 0.55 9.15
C GLN A 62 15.13 1.16 8.04
N LEU A 63 14.83 2.39 7.66
CA LEU A 63 15.51 3.12 6.58
C LEU A 63 17.03 3.20 6.80
N ARG A 64 17.44 3.41 8.07
CA ARG A 64 18.86 3.41 8.46
C ARG A 64 19.52 2.03 8.27
N TYR A 65 18.80 0.94 8.49
CA TYR A 65 19.33 -0.41 8.25
C TYR A 65 19.42 -0.72 6.74
N ILE A 66 18.46 -0.26 5.96
CA ILE A 66 18.47 -0.34 4.48
C ILE A 66 19.69 0.41 3.93
N ASP A 67 19.92 1.65 4.38
CA ASP A 67 21.07 2.46 3.97
C ASP A 67 22.39 1.86 4.45
N ALA A 68 22.47 1.36 5.68
CA ALA A 68 23.65 0.66 6.18
C ALA A 68 23.98 -0.57 5.31
N CYS A 69 22.97 -1.34 4.90
CA CYS A 69 23.15 -2.48 3.99
C CYS A 69 23.63 -2.06 2.60
N ARG A 70 23.25 -0.88 2.11
CA ARG A 70 23.72 -0.32 0.83
C ARG A 70 25.15 0.16 0.93
N VAL A 71 25.48 0.94 1.97
CA VAL A 71 26.82 1.46 2.22
C VAL A 71 27.85 0.33 2.39
N VAL A 72 27.52 -0.72 3.14
CA VAL A 72 28.39 -1.91 3.29
C VAL A 72 28.62 -2.64 1.96
N LYS A 73 27.72 -2.49 0.98
CA LYS A 73 27.86 -3.03 -0.38
C LYS A 73 28.57 -2.06 -1.34
N GLY A 74 29.05 -0.91 -0.85
CA GLY A 74 29.65 0.14 -1.68
C GLY A 74 28.64 0.90 -2.55
N LEU A 75 27.34 0.83 -2.21
CA LEU A 75 26.28 1.57 -2.88
C LEU A 75 25.94 2.83 -2.09
N LEU A 76 25.54 3.89 -2.81
CA LEU A 76 25.06 5.10 -2.17
C LEU A 76 23.78 4.82 -1.35
N PRO A 77 23.68 5.38 -0.13
CA PRO A 77 22.46 5.31 0.70
C PRO A 77 21.31 6.04 0.00
N VAL A 78 20.09 5.52 0.12
CA VAL A 78 18.89 6.06 -0.54
C VAL A 78 18.20 7.09 0.33
N HIS A 79 18.21 6.89 1.65
CA HIS A 79 17.51 7.74 2.60
C HIS A 79 18.44 8.75 3.29
N GLY A 80 19.64 8.94 2.76
CA GLY A 80 20.60 9.93 3.26
C GLY A 80 21.28 9.56 4.58
N PHE A 81 21.00 8.39 5.16
CA PHE A 81 21.73 7.94 6.35
C PHE A 81 23.17 7.60 5.94
N PHE A 82 24.15 8.01 6.74
CA PHE A 82 25.59 7.81 6.49
C PHE A 82 26.15 8.60 5.29
N VAL A 83 25.49 9.68 4.85
CA VAL A 83 26.08 10.67 3.94
C VAL A 83 26.89 11.70 4.74
N GLY A 84 28.08 12.05 4.26
CA GLY A 84 28.96 13.08 4.82
C GLY A 84 28.24 14.41 5.08
N ALA A 85 28.67 15.15 6.11
CA ALA A 85 28.11 16.46 6.49
C ALA A 85 28.15 17.53 5.36
N GLU A 86 28.78 17.25 4.22
CA GLU A 86 28.72 18.08 3.01
C GLU A 86 27.43 17.87 2.18
N GLY A 87 26.53 16.95 2.56
CA GLY A 87 25.24 16.69 1.90
C GLY A 87 24.00 16.70 2.80
N ALA A 88 24.11 17.18 4.05
CA ALA A 88 23.07 17.05 5.08
C ALA A 88 21.99 18.16 5.04
N GLY A 89 21.38 18.39 3.88
CA GLY A 89 20.31 19.38 3.71
C GLY A 89 18.89 18.88 4.01
N ASP A 90 18.52 17.68 3.57
CA ASP A 90 17.09 17.35 3.35
C ASP A 90 16.68 15.91 3.76
N ALA A 91 17.25 15.34 4.83
CA ALA A 91 17.08 13.90 5.10
C ALA A 91 15.95 13.53 6.10
N GLU A 92 15.42 14.47 6.90
CA GLU A 92 14.49 14.12 8.00
C GLU A 92 13.00 14.06 7.57
N GLU A 93 12.62 14.68 6.45
CA GLU A 93 11.22 14.73 5.98
C GLU A 93 10.79 13.55 5.10
N SER A 94 11.75 12.78 4.58
CA SER A 94 11.51 11.70 3.60
C SER A 94 11.04 10.37 4.20
N ALA A 95 11.14 10.19 5.52
CA ALA A 95 10.86 8.90 6.18
C ALA A 95 9.35 8.63 6.41
N LEU A 96 8.56 9.69 6.63
CA LEU A 96 7.10 9.58 6.81
C LEU A 96 6.35 9.42 5.47
N ASP A 97 6.93 9.94 4.38
CA ASP A 97 6.31 9.99 3.06
C ASP A 97 6.42 8.66 2.29
N VAL A 98 7.39 7.78 2.62
CA VAL A 98 7.56 6.46 1.98
C VAL A 98 6.56 5.42 2.51
N GLU A 99 6.19 5.49 3.79
CA GLU A 99 5.22 4.56 4.39
C GLU A 99 3.79 4.84 3.88
N GLN A 100 3.46 6.11 3.61
CA GLN A 100 2.18 6.50 3.02
C GLN A 100 2.11 6.15 1.53
N ALA A 101 3.21 6.30 0.78
CA ALA A 101 3.30 5.87 -0.60
C ALA A 101 3.17 4.33 -0.74
N ALA A 102 3.73 3.56 0.18
CA ALA A 102 3.57 2.10 0.21
C ALA A 102 2.13 1.66 0.53
N ARG A 103 1.41 2.40 1.40
CA ARG A 103 -0.01 2.16 1.67
C ARG A 103 -0.91 2.44 0.46
N LEU A 104 -0.68 3.55 -0.23
CA LEU A 104 -1.42 3.93 -1.44
C LEU A 104 -1.13 3.00 -2.63
N ALA A 105 0.11 2.48 -2.75
CA ALA A 105 0.45 1.47 -3.74
C ALA A 105 -0.27 0.13 -3.48
N ALA A 106 -0.34 -0.30 -2.22
CA ALA A 106 -1.08 -1.49 -1.83
C ALA A 106 -2.60 -1.35 -2.08
N GLU A 107 -3.17 -0.17 -1.81
CA GLU A 107 -4.58 0.13 -2.08
C GLU A 107 -4.89 0.12 -3.59
N ALA A 108 -3.98 0.64 -4.43
CA ALA A 108 -4.12 0.58 -5.89
C ALA A 108 -4.05 -0.86 -6.43
N GLU A 109 -3.18 -1.70 -5.86
CA GLU A 109 -3.08 -3.13 -6.20
C GLU A 109 -4.36 -3.90 -5.80
N GLN A 110 -4.96 -3.53 -4.67
CA GLN A 110 -6.22 -4.08 -4.19
C GLN A 110 -7.40 -3.69 -5.09
N ALA A 111 -7.47 -2.42 -5.52
CA ALA A 111 -8.46 -1.94 -6.49
C ALA A 111 -8.30 -2.59 -7.88
N LEU A 112 -7.08 -2.96 -8.27
CA LEU A 112 -6.81 -3.73 -9.49
C LEU A 112 -7.36 -5.16 -9.40
N LYS A 113 -7.26 -5.78 -8.21
CA LYS A 113 -7.78 -7.12 -7.93
C LYS A 113 -9.32 -7.17 -7.85
N GLU A 114 -9.95 -6.09 -7.38
CA GLU A 114 -11.42 -5.94 -7.38
C GLU A 114 -12.03 -5.72 -8.77
N LEU A 115 -11.21 -5.37 -9.77
CA LEU A 115 -11.65 -5.07 -11.15
C LEU A 115 -11.31 -6.19 -12.15
N GLU A 116 -10.75 -7.30 -11.68
CA GLU A 116 -10.74 -8.55 -12.46
C GLU A 116 -12.19 -8.92 -12.81
N PRO A 117 -12.47 -9.31 -14.07
CA PRO A 117 -13.85 -9.52 -14.50
C PRO A 117 -14.52 -10.55 -13.60
N ALA A 118 -15.68 -10.19 -13.04
CA ALA A 118 -16.57 -11.16 -12.45
C ALA A 118 -16.82 -12.24 -13.52
N LYS A 119 -16.20 -13.42 -13.34
CA LYS A 119 -16.61 -14.64 -14.04
C LYS A 119 -18.13 -14.68 -13.88
N GLU A 120 -18.85 -14.86 -14.98
CA GLU A 120 -20.29 -15.06 -14.97
C GLU A 120 -20.55 -16.35 -14.17
N GLN A 121 -20.67 -16.19 -12.86
CA GLN A 121 -20.72 -17.28 -11.91
C GLN A 121 -22.08 -17.96 -12.06
N ALA A 122 -22.04 -19.28 -12.10
CA ALA A 122 -23.21 -20.13 -11.90
C ALA A 122 -24.01 -19.62 -10.67
N PRO A 123 -25.34 -19.80 -10.63
CA PRO A 123 -26.21 -19.19 -9.62
C PRO A 123 -25.66 -19.40 -8.21
N HIS A 124 -25.05 -18.37 -7.63
CA HIS A 124 -24.49 -18.41 -6.28
C HIS A 124 -25.64 -18.49 -5.28
N VAL A 125 -25.56 -19.35 -4.26
CA VAL A 125 -26.59 -19.33 -3.21
C VAL A 125 -26.46 -18.00 -2.48
N HIS A 126 -27.49 -17.16 -2.54
CA HIS A 126 -27.46 -15.83 -1.97
C HIS A 126 -27.76 -15.92 -0.47
N LEU A 127 -26.72 -15.92 0.37
CA LEU A 127 -26.92 -15.93 1.81
C LEU A 127 -27.22 -14.51 2.34
N PRO A 128 -28.23 -14.33 3.20
CA PRO A 128 -28.56 -13.02 3.80
C PRO A 128 -27.45 -12.49 4.70
N GLU A 129 -27.21 -11.18 4.66
CA GLU A 129 -26.15 -10.49 5.43
C GLU A 129 -26.47 -10.32 6.92
N GLN A 130 -27.73 -10.37 7.33
CA GLN A 130 -28.17 -10.05 8.70
C GLN A 130 -28.41 -11.28 9.56
N GLY A 131 -27.35 -12.05 9.86
CA GLY A 131 -27.41 -13.21 10.75
C GLY A 131 -28.27 -14.36 10.22
N LEU A 132 -27.87 -15.61 10.48
CA LEU A 132 -28.70 -16.75 10.09
C LEU A 132 -29.87 -16.90 11.07
N PRO A 133 -31.14 -16.84 10.62
CA PRO A 133 -32.27 -17.25 11.42
C PRO A 133 -32.14 -18.73 11.80
N PRO A 134 -32.59 -19.13 13.01
CA PRO A 134 -32.56 -20.53 13.42
C PRO A 134 -33.36 -21.39 12.41
N GLY A 135 -32.71 -22.42 11.86
CA GLY A 135 -33.28 -23.33 10.86
C GLY A 135 -32.94 -23.02 9.39
N ILE A 136 -32.22 -21.93 9.10
CA ILE A 136 -31.66 -21.70 7.74
C ILE A 136 -30.39 -22.53 7.52
N GLU A 137 -29.63 -22.83 8.57
CA GLU A 137 -28.41 -23.66 8.52
C GLU A 137 -28.70 -25.04 7.90
N ASP A 138 -29.80 -25.69 8.30
CA ASP A 138 -30.18 -26.99 7.76
C ASP A 138 -30.52 -26.95 6.28
N LYS A 139 -31.20 -25.89 5.83
CA LYS A 139 -31.57 -25.71 4.42
C LYS A 139 -30.38 -25.47 3.53
N LEU A 140 -29.46 -24.59 3.95
CA LEU A 140 -28.22 -24.32 3.21
C LEU A 140 -27.37 -25.58 3.10
N PHE A 141 -27.27 -26.33 4.19
CA PHE A 141 -26.57 -27.61 4.17
C PHE A 141 -27.22 -28.60 3.20
N GLU A 142 -28.55 -28.73 3.22
CA GLU A 142 -29.28 -29.61 2.30
C GLU A 142 -29.09 -29.19 0.84
N GLU A 143 -29.10 -27.88 0.54
CA GLU A 143 -28.85 -27.34 -0.80
C GLU A 143 -27.42 -27.65 -1.29
N TRP A 144 -26.40 -27.44 -0.45
CA TRP A 144 -25.03 -27.81 -0.81
C TRP A 144 -24.84 -29.31 -0.94
N ALA A 145 -25.39 -30.10 -0.02
CA ALA A 145 -25.33 -31.55 -0.10
C ALA A 145 -25.98 -32.07 -1.39
N ALA A 146 -27.11 -31.49 -1.81
CA ALA A 146 -27.77 -31.81 -3.08
C ALA A 146 -26.92 -31.42 -4.29
N ARG A 147 -26.29 -30.24 -4.28
CA ARG A 147 -25.35 -29.82 -5.35
C ARG A 147 -24.15 -30.76 -5.48
N VAL A 148 -23.57 -31.20 -4.37
CA VAL A 148 -22.45 -32.14 -4.39
C VAL A 148 -22.91 -33.51 -4.92
N VAL A 149 -24.12 -33.98 -4.56
CA VAL A 149 -24.70 -35.19 -5.18
C VAL A 149 -24.88 -35.02 -6.69
N GLU A 150 -25.43 -33.89 -7.15
CA GLU A 150 -25.60 -33.62 -8.58
C GLU A 150 -24.25 -33.61 -9.33
N MET A 151 -23.20 -33.05 -8.72
CA MET A 151 -21.84 -33.12 -9.27
C MET A 151 -21.28 -34.54 -9.30
N GLU A 152 -21.44 -35.32 -8.23
CA GLU A 152 -21.03 -36.73 -8.20
C GLU A 152 -21.76 -37.55 -9.27
N GLU A 153 -23.06 -37.36 -9.44
CA GLU A 153 -23.85 -38.02 -10.49
C GLU A 153 -23.42 -37.60 -11.90
N ARG A 154 -23.09 -36.32 -12.07
CA ARG A 154 -22.59 -35.79 -13.34
C ARG A 154 -21.23 -36.39 -13.69
N ILE A 155 -20.26 -36.35 -12.76
CA ILE A 155 -18.92 -36.94 -12.93
C ILE A 155 -18.97 -38.47 -13.10
N ALA A 156 -19.95 -39.14 -12.48
CA ALA A 156 -20.13 -40.58 -12.65
C ALA A 156 -20.68 -40.97 -14.04
N GLN A 157 -21.30 -40.03 -14.78
CA GLN A 157 -21.66 -40.27 -16.16
C GLN A 157 -20.38 -40.31 -17.01
N PRO A 158 -20.30 -41.20 -18.02
CA PRO A 158 -19.11 -41.35 -18.87
C PRO A 158 -18.92 -40.19 -19.86
N HIS A 159 -19.27 -38.95 -19.49
CA HIS A 159 -19.00 -37.76 -20.25
C HIS A 159 -17.58 -37.25 -19.95
N GLU A 160 -16.98 -36.55 -20.92
CA GLU A 160 -15.69 -35.87 -20.72
C GLU A 160 -15.87 -34.80 -19.63
N VAL A 161 -15.06 -34.85 -18.57
CA VAL A 161 -15.09 -33.83 -17.51
C VAL A 161 -14.67 -32.50 -18.13
N SER A 162 -15.53 -31.50 -18.05
CA SER A 162 -15.31 -30.21 -18.70
C SER A 162 -14.57 -29.24 -17.77
N ALA A 163 -13.92 -28.21 -18.33
CA ALA A 163 -13.36 -27.13 -17.53
C ALA A 163 -14.43 -26.43 -16.64
N GLY A 164 -15.69 -26.45 -17.08
CA GLY A 164 -16.81 -25.92 -16.30
C GLY A 164 -17.10 -26.72 -15.03
N ASP A 165 -16.80 -28.02 -15.01
CA ASP A 165 -16.96 -28.86 -13.81
C ASP A 165 -15.92 -28.50 -12.74
N VAL A 166 -14.70 -28.16 -13.17
CA VAL A 166 -13.63 -27.67 -12.28
C VAL A 166 -14.01 -26.32 -11.67
N ASP A 167 -14.48 -25.38 -12.50
CA ASP A 167 -14.92 -24.06 -12.03
C ASP A 167 -16.08 -24.19 -11.04
N GLN A 168 -17.05 -25.08 -11.30
CA GLN A 168 -18.17 -25.31 -10.40
C GLN A 168 -17.73 -25.95 -9.08
N LEU A 169 -16.81 -26.92 -9.11
CA LEU A 169 -16.24 -27.52 -7.90
C LEU A 169 -15.53 -26.46 -7.04
N GLN A 170 -14.77 -25.57 -7.69
CA GLN A 170 -14.09 -24.47 -7.01
C GLN A 170 -15.08 -23.49 -6.37
N VAL A 171 -16.19 -23.17 -7.05
CA VAL A 171 -17.25 -22.31 -6.49
C VAL A 171 -17.88 -22.96 -5.26
N VAL A 172 -18.25 -24.25 -5.32
CA VAL A 172 -18.85 -24.93 -4.15
C VAL A 172 -17.86 -25.03 -2.99
N ALA A 173 -16.58 -25.30 -3.27
CA ALA A 173 -15.55 -25.31 -2.23
C ALA A 173 -15.41 -23.93 -1.56
N GLN A 174 -15.46 -22.84 -2.32
CA GLN A 174 -15.41 -21.49 -1.78
C GLN A 174 -16.66 -21.16 -0.95
N GLU A 175 -17.86 -21.53 -1.43
CA GLU A 175 -19.12 -21.36 -0.69
C GLU A 175 -19.06 -22.05 0.70
N VAL A 176 -18.46 -23.26 0.78
CA VAL A 176 -18.27 -23.99 2.04
C VAL A 176 -17.28 -23.29 2.98
N VAL A 177 -16.21 -22.69 2.45
CA VAL A 177 -15.26 -21.89 3.24
C VAL A 177 -15.94 -20.64 3.80
N ASP A 178 -16.70 -19.93 2.97
CA ASP A 178 -17.43 -18.72 3.38
C ASP A 178 -18.50 -19.05 4.42
N TYR A 179 -19.15 -20.21 4.32
CA TYR A 179 -20.08 -20.70 5.34
C TYR A 179 -19.42 -20.91 6.69
N LYS A 180 -18.23 -21.55 6.74
CA LYS A 180 -17.47 -21.70 7.99
C LYS A 180 -17.14 -20.35 8.62
N GLN A 181 -16.72 -19.39 7.81
CA GLN A 181 -16.40 -18.05 8.26
C GLN A 181 -17.64 -17.36 8.85
N ARG A 182 -18.80 -17.46 8.18
CA ARG A 182 -20.05 -16.91 8.69
C ARG A 182 -20.57 -17.60 9.93
N LEU A 183 -20.41 -18.92 10.07
CA LEU A 183 -20.74 -19.63 11.32
C LEU A 183 -19.90 -19.06 12.49
N HIS A 184 -18.63 -18.76 12.23
CA HIS A 184 -17.74 -18.15 13.22
C HIS A 184 -18.18 -16.72 13.57
N GLU A 185 -18.55 -15.91 12.59
CA GLU A 185 -18.90 -14.48 12.76
C GLU A 185 -20.32 -14.25 13.29
N ALA A 186 -21.32 -14.89 12.69
CA ALA A 186 -22.74 -14.62 12.95
C ALA A 186 -23.32 -15.49 14.09
N CYS A 187 -22.92 -16.76 14.13
CA CYS A 187 -23.46 -17.74 15.10
C CYS A 187 -22.52 -17.95 16.29
N GLY A 188 -21.33 -17.35 16.28
CA GLY A 188 -20.33 -17.50 17.34
C GLY A 188 -19.79 -18.93 17.48
N TYR A 189 -19.85 -19.74 16.42
CA TYR A 189 -19.26 -21.08 16.42
C TYR A 189 -17.77 -20.96 16.72
N ARG A 190 -17.31 -21.71 17.71
CA ARG A 190 -15.88 -21.81 17.99
C ARG A 190 -15.27 -22.85 17.06
N ASN A 191 -13.96 -22.79 16.87
CA ASN A 191 -13.19 -23.82 16.14
C ASN A 191 -13.40 -25.24 16.68
N LYS A 192 -13.84 -25.38 17.95
CA LYS A 192 -14.21 -26.69 18.51
C LYS A 192 -15.53 -27.19 17.93
N ASP A 193 -16.52 -26.33 17.82
CA ASP A 193 -17.86 -26.67 17.33
C ASP A 193 -17.80 -27.05 15.84
N LEU A 194 -17.03 -26.31 15.04
CA LEU A 194 -16.73 -26.66 13.63
C LEU A 194 -16.03 -28.02 13.49
N LYS A 195 -15.15 -28.38 14.45
CA LYS A 195 -14.48 -29.69 14.44
C LYS A 195 -15.40 -30.83 14.85
N GLU A 196 -16.41 -30.55 15.67
CA GLU A 196 -17.37 -31.56 16.13
C GLU A 196 -18.55 -31.72 15.15
N ASP A 197 -18.73 -30.78 14.21
CA ASP A 197 -19.74 -30.87 13.17
C ASP A 197 -19.39 -31.92 12.10
N LYS A 198 -19.93 -33.12 12.29
CA LYS A 198 -19.77 -34.26 11.37
C LYS A 198 -20.32 -33.99 9.97
N ARG A 199 -21.33 -33.13 9.83
CA ARG A 199 -21.98 -32.87 8.55
C ARG A 199 -21.06 -32.09 7.64
N LEU A 200 -20.41 -31.08 8.21
CA LEU A 200 -19.44 -30.24 7.53
C LEU A 200 -18.20 -31.04 7.07
N HIS A 201 -17.65 -31.89 7.94
CA HIS A 201 -16.56 -32.81 7.54
C HIS A 201 -16.96 -33.75 6.41
N LEU A 202 -18.16 -34.31 6.44
CA LEU A 202 -18.63 -35.19 5.37
C LEU A 202 -18.72 -34.44 4.03
N LEU A 203 -19.10 -33.16 4.03
CA LEU A 203 -19.14 -32.34 2.83
C LEU A 203 -17.74 -32.04 2.30
N GLU A 204 -16.79 -31.72 3.17
CA GLU A 204 -15.38 -31.52 2.81
C GLU A 204 -14.75 -32.79 2.24
N ASP A 205 -14.94 -33.93 2.90
CA ASP A 205 -14.43 -35.23 2.44
C ASP A 205 -14.96 -35.57 1.03
N ARG A 206 -16.23 -35.24 0.75
CA ARG A 206 -16.84 -35.42 -0.59
C ARG A 206 -16.26 -34.47 -1.62
N LEU A 207 -16.06 -33.19 -1.27
CA LEU A 207 -15.42 -32.21 -2.17
C LEU A 207 -13.98 -32.61 -2.49
N ASP A 208 -13.22 -33.10 -1.51
CA ASP A 208 -11.86 -33.59 -1.70
C ASP A 208 -11.84 -34.85 -2.57
N ALA A 209 -12.80 -35.77 -2.40
CA ALA A 209 -12.94 -36.94 -3.26
C ALA A 209 -13.29 -36.57 -4.71
N LEU A 210 -14.14 -35.57 -4.91
CA LEU A 210 -14.45 -35.03 -6.24
C LEU A 210 -13.24 -34.35 -6.86
N ALA A 211 -12.51 -33.54 -6.09
CA ALA A 211 -11.28 -32.88 -6.54
C ALA A 211 -10.21 -33.91 -6.94
N ALA A 212 -10.04 -34.96 -6.15
CA ALA A 212 -9.12 -36.06 -6.43
C ALA A 212 -9.51 -36.87 -7.68
N THR A 213 -10.79 -36.85 -8.07
CA THR A 213 -11.28 -37.51 -9.28
C THR A 213 -11.07 -36.62 -10.51
N ILE A 214 -11.36 -35.33 -10.39
CA ILE A 214 -11.32 -34.37 -11.50
C ILE A 214 -9.89 -33.91 -11.82
N LEU A 215 -9.11 -33.49 -10.82
CA LEU A 215 -7.82 -32.83 -11.02
C LEU A 215 -6.74 -33.68 -11.70
N PRO A 216 -6.65 -35.01 -11.51
CA PRO A 216 -5.67 -35.83 -12.23
C PRO A 216 -5.82 -35.76 -13.76
N GLU A 217 -7.04 -35.56 -14.27
CA GLU A 217 -7.28 -35.43 -15.71
C GLU A 217 -6.70 -34.12 -16.29
N PHE A 218 -6.62 -33.07 -15.46
CA PHE A 218 -6.08 -31.75 -15.87
C PHE A 218 -4.59 -31.58 -15.56
N THR A 219 -4.04 -32.34 -14.61
CA THR A 219 -2.63 -32.23 -14.19
C THR A 219 -1.71 -33.26 -14.83
N SER A 220 -2.25 -34.28 -15.50
CA SER A 220 -1.45 -35.19 -16.30
C SER A 220 -0.95 -34.45 -17.56
N PRO A 221 0.37 -34.38 -17.81
CA PRO A 221 0.90 -33.76 -19.02
C PRO A 221 0.38 -34.54 -20.22
N ARG A 222 -0.62 -33.99 -20.91
CA ARG A 222 -1.18 -34.55 -22.13
C ARG A 222 0.00 -34.76 -23.10
N PRO A 223 0.32 -36.00 -23.52
CA PRO A 223 1.38 -36.23 -24.49
C PRO A 223 1.02 -35.44 -25.75
N ALA A 224 1.95 -34.57 -26.17
CA ALA A 224 1.74 -33.61 -27.24
C ALA A 224 1.17 -34.31 -28.49
N PRO A 225 -0.04 -33.94 -28.96
CA PRO A 225 -0.45 -34.31 -30.30
C PRO A 225 0.39 -33.50 -31.30
N GLU A 226 1.07 -34.21 -32.19
CA GLU A 226 1.77 -33.61 -33.33
C GLU A 226 0.77 -32.80 -34.19
N ALA A 227 1.10 -31.52 -34.33
CA ALA A 227 0.66 -30.54 -35.31
C ALA A 227 -0.42 -30.94 -36.34
N GLU A 228 -1.60 -30.32 -36.21
CA GLU A 228 -2.33 -29.80 -37.37
C GLU A 228 -2.83 -28.38 -37.07
N ALA A 229 -2.30 -27.41 -37.80
CA ALA A 229 -2.54 -25.99 -37.61
C ALA A 229 -3.88 -25.56 -38.20
N ALA A 230 -4.77 -25.05 -37.36
CA ALA A 230 -5.92 -24.23 -37.75
C ALA A 230 -5.93 -22.92 -36.93
N PRO A 231 -6.34 -21.78 -37.51
CA PRO A 231 -6.06 -20.46 -36.94
C PRO A 231 -7.07 -20.07 -35.85
N ALA A 232 -6.66 -20.13 -34.58
CA ALA A 232 -7.41 -19.58 -33.44
C ALA A 232 -7.10 -18.09 -33.20
N GLY A 233 -7.11 -17.27 -34.25
CA GLY A 233 -6.75 -15.84 -34.19
C GLY A 233 -7.82 -14.90 -33.61
N GLY A 234 -9.00 -15.39 -33.24
CA GLY A 234 -10.15 -14.56 -32.85
C GLY A 234 -10.21 -14.16 -31.36
N ALA A 235 -9.81 -15.04 -30.45
CA ALA A 235 -10.04 -14.83 -29.01
C ALA A 235 -8.97 -13.94 -28.35
N VAL A 236 -7.71 -14.02 -28.79
CA VAL A 236 -6.58 -13.26 -28.21
C VAL A 236 -6.66 -11.77 -28.60
N ALA A 237 -7.15 -11.46 -29.80
CA ALA A 237 -7.34 -10.08 -30.26
C ALA A 237 -8.50 -9.37 -29.53
N ALA A 238 -9.56 -10.10 -29.16
CA ALA A 238 -10.65 -9.58 -28.35
C ALA A 238 -10.18 -9.23 -26.93
N SER A 239 -9.37 -10.11 -26.31
CA SER A 239 -8.77 -9.90 -24.98
C SER A 239 -7.84 -8.67 -24.94
N ALA A 240 -6.98 -8.49 -25.96
CA ALA A 240 -6.10 -7.33 -26.04
C ALA A 240 -6.85 -5.99 -26.23
N CYS A 241 -7.97 -6.01 -26.97
CA CYS A 241 -8.82 -4.83 -27.17
C CYS A 241 -9.55 -4.43 -25.87
N GLU A 242 -10.03 -5.42 -25.10
CA GLU A 242 -10.63 -5.18 -23.79
C GLU A 242 -9.62 -4.65 -22.77
N LEU A 243 -8.40 -5.18 -22.75
CA LEU A 243 -7.31 -4.71 -21.88
C LEU A 243 -6.96 -3.24 -22.18
N LYS A 244 -6.85 -2.87 -23.45
CA LYS A 244 -6.58 -1.50 -23.86
C LYS A 244 -7.73 -0.55 -23.47
N LYS A 245 -8.98 -0.99 -23.63
CA LYS A 245 -10.17 -0.21 -23.24
C LYS A 245 -10.28 -0.04 -21.73
N ARG A 246 -9.96 -1.07 -20.94
CA ARG A 246 -9.90 -0.99 -19.46
C ARG A 246 -8.77 -0.08 -19.00
N ALA A 247 -7.60 -0.15 -19.63
CA ALA A 247 -6.50 0.76 -19.35
C ALA A 247 -6.82 2.22 -19.67
N GLN A 248 -7.50 2.47 -20.80
CA GLN A 248 -8.03 3.80 -21.13
C GLN A 248 -9.04 4.30 -20.10
N GLN A 249 -9.95 3.45 -19.63
CA GLN A 249 -10.91 3.81 -18.58
C GLN A 249 -10.23 4.07 -17.24
N LEU A 250 -9.21 3.30 -16.87
CA LEU A 250 -8.44 3.51 -15.64
C LEU A 250 -7.61 4.81 -15.72
N ALA A 251 -6.94 5.05 -16.85
CA ALA A 251 -6.20 6.28 -17.09
C ALA A 251 -7.14 7.50 -17.05
N ALA A 252 -8.29 7.44 -17.72
CA ALA A 252 -9.30 8.49 -17.67
C ALA A 252 -9.88 8.70 -16.26
N LYS A 253 -10.13 7.63 -15.49
CA LYS A 253 -10.57 7.72 -14.09
C LYS A 253 -9.49 8.31 -13.18
N MET A 254 -8.22 7.95 -13.38
CA MET A 254 -7.11 8.54 -12.60
C MET A 254 -6.94 10.02 -12.96
N VAL A 255 -7.00 10.39 -14.25
CA VAL A 255 -6.95 11.78 -14.69
C VAL A 255 -8.13 12.58 -14.15
N HIS A 256 -9.36 12.05 -14.18
CA HIS A 256 -10.54 12.73 -13.66
C HIS A 256 -10.52 12.84 -12.13
N ALA A 257 -10.10 11.77 -11.43
CA ALA A 257 -9.93 11.79 -9.97
C ALA A 257 -8.81 12.77 -9.55
N HIS A 258 -7.79 12.96 -10.37
CA HIS A 258 -6.78 13.99 -10.12
C HIS A 258 -7.26 15.39 -10.53
N GLU A 259 -7.92 15.60 -11.68
CA GLU A 259 -8.50 16.89 -12.09
C GLU A 259 -9.56 17.41 -11.10
N GLU A 260 -10.37 16.52 -10.50
CA GLU A 260 -11.42 16.90 -9.54
C GLU A 260 -10.90 17.12 -8.11
N VAL A 261 -9.74 16.55 -7.73
CA VAL A 261 -9.28 16.55 -6.33
C VAL A 261 -7.93 17.24 -6.14
N VAL A 262 -7.08 17.37 -7.18
CA VAL A 262 -5.63 17.54 -7.01
C VAL A 262 -5.00 18.24 -8.23
N GLY A 263 -4.64 19.53 -8.09
CA GLY A 263 -4.15 20.43 -9.17
C GLY A 263 -2.87 20.05 -9.93
N LEU A 264 -2.91 18.95 -10.69
CA LEU A 264 -1.96 18.65 -11.75
C LEU A 264 -2.04 19.71 -12.85
N SER A 265 -0.89 20.09 -13.43
CA SER A 265 -0.93 20.88 -14.65
C SER A 265 -1.58 20.05 -15.78
N PRO A 266 -2.35 20.67 -16.69
CA PRO A 266 -2.96 19.96 -17.82
C PRO A 266 -1.94 19.22 -18.72
N SER A 267 -0.66 19.60 -18.66
CA SER A 267 0.45 18.91 -19.34
C SER A 267 0.91 17.65 -18.62
N GLU A 268 1.00 17.68 -17.29
CA GLU A 268 1.48 16.55 -16.49
C GLU A 268 0.40 15.47 -16.35
N ALA A 269 -0.88 15.85 -16.28
CA ALA A 269 -1.99 14.90 -16.33
C ALA A 269 -1.99 14.09 -17.64
N LYS A 270 -1.71 14.76 -18.78
CA LYS A 270 -1.56 14.10 -20.08
C LYS A 270 -0.32 13.20 -20.17
N GLU A 271 0.79 13.60 -19.54
CA GLU A 271 2.00 12.75 -19.47
C GLU A 271 1.72 11.48 -18.66
N VAL A 272 1.01 11.57 -17.53
CA VAL A 272 0.61 10.40 -16.73
C VAL A 272 -0.35 9.50 -17.50
N GLU A 273 -1.35 10.08 -18.17
CA GLU A 273 -2.28 9.33 -19.03
C GLU A 273 -1.53 8.57 -20.12
N GLN A 274 -0.61 9.23 -20.82
CA GLN A 274 0.20 8.65 -21.88
C GLN A 274 1.08 7.51 -21.34
N LEU A 275 1.76 7.70 -20.20
CA LEU A 275 2.63 6.68 -19.62
C LEU A 275 1.86 5.42 -19.19
N LEU A 276 0.65 5.57 -18.63
CA LEU A 276 -0.20 4.44 -18.26
C LEU A 276 -0.74 3.69 -19.48
N LEU A 277 -1.09 4.41 -20.55
CA LEU A 277 -1.48 3.81 -21.83
C LEU A 277 -0.34 3.01 -22.46
N GLU A 278 0.88 3.54 -22.43
CA GLU A 278 2.06 2.82 -22.94
C GLU A 278 2.39 1.57 -22.12
N VAL A 279 2.17 1.59 -20.80
CA VAL A 279 2.30 0.39 -19.94
C VAL A 279 1.28 -0.67 -20.33
N ALA A 280 0.03 -0.28 -20.59
CA ALA A 280 -1.01 -1.21 -21.00
C ALA A 280 -0.75 -1.82 -22.39
N ASP A 281 -0.28 -1.01 -23.34
CA ASP A 281 0.10 -1.49 -24.68
C ASP A 281 1.27 -2.48 -24.60
N LEU A 282 2.29 -2.19 -23.79
CA LEU A 282 3.40 -3.13 -23.55
C LEU A 282 2.93 -4.45 -22.93
N LYS A 283 2.03 -4.40 -21.93
CA LYS A 283 1.45 -5.60 -21.32
C LYS A 283 0.60 -6.39 -22.32
N ALA A 284 -0.14 -5.70 -23.18
CA ALA A 284 -0.92 -6.35 -24.25
C ALA A 284 -0.03 -7.03 -25.29
N ASP A 285 1.10 -6.42 -25.66
CA ASP A 285 2.06 -7.03 -26.58
C ASP A 285 2.78 -8.24 -25.95
N MET A 286 3.14 -8.16 -24.66
CA MET A 286 3.67 -9.32 -23.92
C MET A 286 2.69 -10.51 -23.88
N THR A 287 1.39 -10.21 -23.79
CA THR A 287 0.34 -11.24 -23.82
C THR A 287 0.22 -11.88 -25.22
N LYS A 288 0.41 -11.10 -26.30
CA LYS A 288 0.43 -11.62 -27.68
C LYS A 288 1.65 -12.48 -27.98
N GLU A 289 2.78 -12.21 -27.35
CA GLU A 289 4.03 -12.98 -27.49
C GLU A 289 3.98 -14.34 -26.76
N GLY A 290 2.89 -14.65 -26.05
CA GLY A 290 2.68 -15.96 -25.42
C GLY A 290 3.47 -16.19 -24.13
N LEU A 291 3.99 -15.12 -23.51
CA LEU A 291 4.59 -15.19 -22.17
C LEU A 291 3.49 -15.46 -21.14
N HIS A 292 3.46 -16.69 -20.62
CA HIS A 292 2.45 -17.19 -19.70
C HIS A 292 2.44 -16.41 -18.37
N GLU A 293 1.26 -16.20 -17.82
CA GLU A 293 0.91 -15.50 -16.57
C GLU A 293 1.80 -15.80 -15.34
N HIS A 294 2.41 -16.97 -15.26
CA HIS A 294 3.34 -17.33 -14.17
C HIS A 294 4.79 -16.83 -14.37
N GLU A 295 5.17 -16.50 -15.62
CA GLU A 295 6.40 -15.74 -15.94
C GLU A 295 6.13 -14.23 -16.00
N GLN A 296 4.86 -13.82 -15.90
CA GLN A 296 4.43 -12.43 -15.79
C GLN A 296 4.63 -11.90 -14.36
N TYR A 297 5.88 -11.88 -13.90
CA TYR A 297 6.28 -10.76 -13.05
C TYR A 297 6.34 -9.53 -13.94
N ALA A 298 5.17 -8.91 -14.17
CA ALA A 298 5.02 -7.65 -14.88
C ALA A 298 5.90 -6.51 -14.30
N ASP A 299 6.51 -6.75 -13.14
CA ASP A 299 7.47 -5.90 -12.43
C ASP A 299 8.94 -6.14 -12.79
N ARG A 300 9.27 -6.91 -13.84
CA ARG A 300 10.67 -7.10 -14.27
C ARG A 300 11.01 -6.59 -15.66
N ASP A 301 10.04 -6.21 -16.50
CA ASP A 301 10.38 -5.52 -17.74
C ASP A 301 10.80 -4.08 -17.41
N GLU A 302 12.07 -3.78 -17.66
CA GLU A 302 12.70 -2.47 -17.45
C GLU A 302 11.89 -1.34 -18.12
N ARG A 303 11.20 -1.63 -19.23
CA ARG A 303 10.37 -0.67 -19.97
C ARG A 303 9.08 -0.31 -19.24
N VAL A 304 8.47 -1.25 -18.52
CA VAL A 304 7.28 -1.02 -17.69
C VAL A 304 7.68 -0.31 -16.39
N LEU A 305 8.75 -0.78 -15.74
CA LEU A 305 9.28 -0.16 -14.53
C LEU A 305 9.69 1.30 -14.75
N LYS A 306 10.39 1.61 -15.84
CA LYS A 306 10.83 2.98 -16.14
C LYS A 306 9.66 3.95 -16.31
N ARG A 307 8.55 3.50 -16.92
CA ARG A 307 7.33 4.30 -17.07
C ARG A 307 6.61 4.49 -15.74
N MET A 308 6.55 3.44 -14.91
CA MET A 308 5.95 3.52 -13.58
C MET A 308 6.74 4.39 -12.61
N VAL A 309 8.07 4.35 -12.69
CA VAL A 309 8.97 5.27 -11.97
C VAL A 309 8.70 6.71 -12.41
N ARG A 310 8.60 6.98 -13.72
CA ARG A 310 8.27 8.33 -14.22
C ARG A 310 6.91 8.84 -13.74
N VAL A 311 5.88 7.99 -13.73
CA VAL A 311 4.56 8.33 -13.16
C VAL A 311 4.69 8.67 -11.66
N SER A 312 5.53 7.94 -10.93
CA SER A 312 5.78 8.19 -9.51
C SER A 312 6.56 9.49 -9.28
N GLU A 313 7.55 9.80 -10.12
CA GLU A 313 8.32 11.06 -10.07
C GLU A 313 7.43 12.29 -10.31
N ILE A 314 6.54 12.23 -11.31
CA ILE A 314 5.60 13.32 -11.61
C ILE A 314 4.69 13.58 -10.40
N ARG A 315 4.20 12.50 -9.77
CA ARG A 315 3.38 12.60 -8.55
C ARG A 315 4.16 13.15 -7.34
N GLN A 316 5.42 12.78 -7.19
CA GLN A 316 6.27 13.28 -6.10
C GLN A 316 6.58 14.77 -6.26
N LYS A 317 6.91 15.22 -7.48
CA LYS A 317 7.19 16.63 -7.76
C LYS A 317 6.00 17.52 -7.42
N GLU A 318 4.79 17.08 -7.72
CA GLU A 318 3.56 17.81 -7.36
C GLU A 318 3.39 17.96 -5.83
N HIS A 319 3.72 16.92 -5.07
CA HIS A 319 3.63 16.96 -3.61
C HIS A 319 4.67 17.93 -3.00
N HIS A 320 5.88 17.99 -3.59
CA HIS A 320 6.90 18.96 -3.21
C HIS A 320 6.48 20.40 -3.49
N ASP A 321 5.90 20.68 -4.66
CA ASP A 321 5.46 22.02 -5.03
C ASP A 321 4.33 22.52 -4.09
N LYS A 322 3.41 21.63 -3.68
CA LYS A 322 2.35 21.96 -2.71
C LYS A 322 2.87 22.23 -1.30
N LYS A 323 3.80 21.41 -0.79
CA LYS A 323 4.44 21.65 0.51
C LYS A 323 5.18 22.98 0.50
N HIS A 324 5.94 23.27 -0.57
CA HIS A 324 6.66 24.53 -0.72
C HIS A 324 5.70 25.73 -0.74
N ASP A 325 4.58 25.65 -1.46
CA ASP A 325 3.57 26.71 -1.48
C ASP A 325 2.87 26.88 -0.13
N GLN A 326 2.55 25.79 0.57
CA GLN A 326 1.96 25.85 1.91
C GLN A 326 2.91 26.50 2.93
N HIS A 327 4.20 26.14 2.90
CA HIS A 327 5.23 26.77 3.73
C HIS A 327 5.40 28.25 3.38
N ARG A 328 5.34 28.61 2.10
CA ARG A 328 5.40 30.01 1.66
C ARG A 328 4.19 30.82 2.13
N HIS A 329 2.98 30.24 2.10
CA HIS A 329 1.78 30.89 2.62
C HIS A 329 1.83 31.06 4.14
N LYS A 330 2.31 30.03 4.87
CA LYS A 330 2.51 30.11 6.31
C LYS A 330 3.56 31.17 6.68
N ALA A 331 4.70 31.19 6.00
CA ALA A 331 5.75 32.18 6.24
C ALA A 331 5.27 33.62 6.01
N LYS A 332 4.44 33.86 5.00
CA LYS A 332 3.81 35.16 4.78
C LYS A 332 2.83 35.54 5.89
N HIS A 333 2.02 34.59 6.35
CA HIS A 333 1.10 34.83 7.46
C HIS A 333 1.86 35.15 8.75
N ASP A 334 2.95 34.44 9.03
CA ASP A 334 3.81 34.69 10.19
C ASP A 334 4.51 36.07 10.08
N GLU A 335 4.89 36.49 8.87
CA GLU A 335 5.46 37.81 8.60
C GLU A 335 4.43 38.93 8.80
N GLU A 336 3.20 38.76 8.31
CA GLU A 336 2.08 39.69 8.53
C GLU A 336 1.74 39.82 10.02
N LEU A 337 1.69 38.70 10.76
CA LEU A 337 1.41 38.69 12.20
C LEU A 337 2.49 39.44 13.00
N ARG A 338 3.77 39.27 12.62
CA ARG A 338 4.89 40.01 13.24
C ARG A 338 4.80 41.50 12.96
N ALA A 339 4.48 41.90 11.73
CA ALA A 339 4.31 43.31 11.38
C ALA A 339 3.15 43.96 12.14
N GLU A 340 2.03 43.25 12.34
CA GLU A 340 0.91 43.74 13.15
C GLU A 340 1.29 43.90 14.64
N LEU A 341 2.08 42.98 15.19
CA LEU A 341 2.59 43.09 16.56
C LEU A 341 3.48 44.32 16.74
N GLU A 342 4.43 44.54 15.83
CA GLU A 342 5.30 45.73 15.87
C GLU A 342 4.50 47.04 15.75
N GLN A 343 3.47 47.07 14.88
CA GLN A 343 2.60 48.24 14.75
C GLN A 343 1.79 48.52 16.02
N LEU A 344 1.26 47.49 16.68
CA LEU A 344 0.51 47.63 17.94
C LEU A 344 1.41 48.04 19.09
N GLU A 345 2.61 47.46 19.21
CA GLU A 345 3.61 47.85 20.20
C GLU A 345 4.01 49.33 20.05
N HIS A 346 4.28 49.75 18.81
CA HIS A 346 4.64 51.14 18.52
C HIS A 346 3.47 52.10 18.79
N GLY A 347 2.25 51.74 18.37
CA GLY A 347 1.04 52.53 18.60
C GLY A 347 0.72 52.70 20.08
N LEU A 348 0.83 51.63 20.86
CA LEU A 348 0.62 51.62 22.31
C LEU A 348 1.69 52.42 23.05
N GLY A 349 2.96 52.32 22.62
CA GLY A 349 4.04 53.16 23.13
C GLY A 349 3.80 54.65 22.87
N ALA A 350 3.41 55.00 21.65
CA ALA A 350 3.11 56.38 21.25
C ALA A 350 1.87 56.95 21.96
N HIS A 351 0.84 56.12 22.20
CA HIS A 351 -0.37 56.53 22.93
C HIS A 351 -0.06 56.81 24.41
N LYS A 352 0.62 55.89 25.10
CA LYS A 352 1.06 56.09 26.48
C LYS A 352 1.97 57.31 26.63
N GLN A 353 2.83 57.58 25.64
CA GLN A 353 3.68 58.76 25.65
C GLN A 353 2.87 60.06 25.52
N ARG A 354 1.90 60.12 24.60
CA ARG A 354 0.97 61.26 24.46
C ARG A 354 0.17 61.53 25.72
N LEU A 355 -0.38 60.48 26.36
CA LEU A 355 -1.11 60.63 27.63
C LEU A 355 -0.22 61.20 28.76
N ARG A 356 1.07 60.83 28.78
CA ARG A 356 2.02 61.43 29.74
C ARG A 356 2.36 62.88 29.42
N ASP A 357 2.62 63.18 28.15
CA ASP A 357 3.12 64.49 27.73
C ASP A 357 2.02 65.56 27.66
N GLU A 358 0.82 65.21 27.18
CA GLU A 358 -0.30 66.15 26.97
C GLU A 358 -1.24 66.24 28.17
N LEU A 359 -1.52 65.10 28.83
CA LEU A 359 -2.49 65.03 29.92
C LEU A 359 -1.85 64.87 31.31
N GLY A 360 -0.52 64.72 31.36
CA GLY A 360 0.22 64.58 32.62
C GLY A 360 -0.10 63.29 33.37
N TYR A 361 -0.59 62.25 32.69
CA TYR A 361 -1.01 61.01 33.33
C TYR A 361 0.13 60.37 34.11
N SER A 362 -0.12 60.04 35.37
CA SER A 362 0.81 59.24 36.15
C SER A 362 0.78 57.78 35.72
N HIS A 363 1.76 57.00 36.15
CA HIS A 363 1.77 55.57 35.87
C HIS A 363 0.53 54.82 36.43
N LYS A 364 -0.15 55.38 37.44
CA LYS A 364 -1.41 54.82 37.95
C LYS A 364 -2.59 55.14 37.03
N ASP A 365 -2.60 56.32 36.43
CA ASP A 365 -3.68 56.77 35.54
C ASP A 365 -3.63 56.00 34.22
N LEU A 366 -2.44 55.72 33.70
CA LEU A 366 -2.23 54.86 32.52
C LEU A 366 -2.76 53.42 32.70
N LYS A 367 -2.84 52.90 33.94
CA LYS A 367 -3.38 51.56 34.21
C LYS A 367 -4.90 51.52 34.27
N HIS A 368 -5.53 52.68 34.42
CA HIS A 368 -6.98 52.82 34.49
C HIS A 368 -7.55 53.43 33.20
N ASP A 369 -6.70 53.73 32.22
CA ASP A 369 -7.10 54.22 30.92
C ASP A 369 -7.71 53.08 30.08
N PRO A 370 -8.97 53.21 29.62
CA PRO A 370 -9.67 52.13 28.92
C PRO A 370 -9.06 51.81 27.56
N GLU A 371 -8.52 52.80 26.84
CA GLU A 371 -7.92 52.59 25.51
C GLU A 371 -6.53 51.93 25.62
N VAL A 372 -5.74 52.29 26.64
CA VAL A 372 -4.48 51.59 26.94
C VAL A 372 -4.76 50.13 27.32
N ALA A 373 -5.80 49.86 28.11
CA ALA A 373 -6.18 48.51 28.50
C ALA A 373 -6.61 47.65 27.30
N GLU A 374 -7.44 48.19 26.38
CA GLU A 374 -7.84 47.48 25.15
C GLU A 374 -6.65 47.18 24.23
N LEU A 375 -5.72 48.12 24.06
CA LEU A 375 -4.53 47.91 23.24
C LEU A 375 -3.56 46.88 23.86
N GLU A 376 -3.41 46.89 25.19
CA GLU A 376 -2.62 45.87 25.92
C GLU A 376 -3.26 44.49 25.84
N GLU A 377 -4.59 44.40 25.92
CA GLU A 377 -5.33 43.15 25.78
C GLU A 377 -5.22 42.59 24.35
N ARG A 378 -5.34 43.44 23.33
CA ARG A 378 -5.18 43.04 21.93
C ARG A 378 -3.75 42.56 21.62
N LEU A 379 -2.74 43.22 22.16
CA LEU A 379 -1.34 42.82 22.07
C LEU A 379 -1.11 41.49 22.81
N SER A 380 -1.66 41.33 24.02
CA SER A 380 -1.58 40.07 24.78
C SER A 380 -2.29 38.92 24.08
N ALA A 381 -3.43 39.17 23.44
CA ALA A 381 -4.14 38.18 22.65
C ALA A 381 -3.30 37.73 21.46
N LEU A 382 -2.76 38.67 20.67
CA LEU A 382 -1.91 38.33 19.52
C LEU A 382 -0.60 37.65 19.92
N HIS A 383 0.02 38.01 21.04
CA HIS A 383 1.18 37.28 21.59
C HIS A 383 0.84 35.84 21.99
N LYS A 384 -0.37 35.60 22.51
CA LYS A 384 -0.84 34.25 22.85
C LYS A 384 -1.14 33.41 21.61
N PHE A 385 -1.58 34.03 20.52
CA PHE A 385 -1.88 33.34 19.26
C PHE A 385 -0.65 33.16 18.35
N GLY A 386 0.35 34.05 18.41
CA GLY A 386 1.59 33.97 17.61
C GLY A 386 2.75 33.21 18.26
N GLY A 387 2.61 32.75 19.51
CA GLY A 387 3.64 32.05 20.28
C GLY A 387 3.43 30.55 20.51
N ALA A 388 2.39 29.97 19.90
CA ALA A 388 2.13 28.52 19.84
C ALA A 388 2.43 28.02 18.42
#